data_AF-A0A6G0RVC7-F1
#
_entry.id   AF-A0A6G0RVC7-F1
#
_cell.length_a   1.000
_cell.length_b   1.000
_cell.length_c   1.000
_cell.angle_alpha   90.00
_cell.angle_beta   90.00
_cell.angle_gamma   90.00
#
_symmetry.space_group_name_H-M   'P 1'
#
loop_
_entity.id
_entity.type
_entity.pdbx_description
1 polymer ?
#
loop_
_entity_poly.entity_id
_entity_poly.type
_entity_poly.pdbx_seq_one_letter_code
_entity_poly.pdbx_strand_id
1 'polypeptide(L)'
;MDDHKVHTFVSLAGGVNGIFYGPQEADRNSIHDLGAGFGAAVLPQSLFDFTGYTPEGYRGKMQVDLARRSMDPKLQAAYSITNLGRTPVRDVWLATNEFLPMINNVNPCAWFDFHCHVEKIRRKNNFRRLKEAHFFASPEDGVASPWQGSILGHYSEVDSLEELETKFESLTMVEMRETVEYKEDTYGLRSLDERGALFRYTAPGVPHCCWLYDIPKFHEEGLCTFHALYDEYVYKVLW
;
A
#
# COMPACT_ATOMS: atom_id res chain seq x y z
N MET A 1 -14.12 17.62 -1.78
CA MET A 1 -15.02 17.73 -0.63
C MET A 1 -14.19 18.25 0.52
N ASP A 2 -14.35 19.52 0.88
CA ASP A 2 -13.45 20.25 1.81
C ASP A 2 -14.07 20.48 3.19
N ASP A 3 -15.33 20.09 3.33
CA ASP A 3 -16.19 20.31 4.48
C ASP A 3 -16.71 18.99 5.06
N HIS A 4 -15.98 17.90 4.83
CA HIS A 4 -16.42 16.59 5.31
C HIS A 4 -16.61 16.60 6.84
N LYS A 5 -17.62 15.82 7.25
CA LYS A 5 -18.00 15.60 8.65
C LYS A 5 -17.68 14.17 9.11
N VAL A 6 -16.80 13.49 8.37
CA VAL A 6 -16.31 12.15 8.73
C VAL A 6 -15.72 12.19 10.13
N HIS A 7 -16.29 11.38 11.01
CA HIS A 7 -15.84 11.24 12.39
C HIS A 7 -14.61 10.34 12.45
N THR A 8 -14.79 9.10 12.00
CA THR A 8 -13.81 8.03 12.07
C THR A 8 -13.53 7.53 10.66
N PHE A 9 -12.25 7.45 10.30
CA PHE A 9 -11.80 6.74 9.10
C PHE A 9 -11.34 5.32 9.50
N VAL A 10 -11.80 4.31 8.77
CA VAL A 10 -11.40 2.91 8.99
C VAL A 10 -10.89 2.34 7.69
N SER A 11 -9.67 1.80 7.71
CA SER A 11 -9.06 1.06 6.60
C SER A 11 -8.80 -0.38 7.01
N LEU A 12 -9.35 -1.33 6.26
CA LEU A 12 -9.18 -2.76 6.48
C LEU A 12 -8.30 -3.33 5.38
N ALA A 13 -7.04 -3.65 5.71
CA ALA A 13 -6.04 -4.15 4.76
C ALA A 13 -5.91 -3.33 3.46
N GLY A 14 -6.13 -2.01 3.53
CA GLY A 14 -6.08 -1.17 2.34
C GLY A 14 -4.64 -0.96 1.87
N GLY A 15 -4.39 -0.95 0.55
CA GLY A 15 -3.10 -0.57 -0.05
C GLY A 15 -2.76 0.92 0.09
N VAL A 16 -3.00 1.51 1.27
CA VAL A 16 -2.95 2.97 1.54
C VAL A 16 -1.56 3.55 1.34
N ASN A 17 -0.51 2.76 1.58
CA ASN A 17 0.87 3.16 1.29
C ASN A 17 1.51 2.29 0.19
N GLY A 18 0.68 1.69 -0.66
CA GLY A 18 1.08 0.99 -1.88
C GLY A 18 1.50 -0.47 -1.72
N ILE A 19 1.69 -1.11 -2.88
CA ILE A 19 2.01 -2.52 -3.09
C ILE A 19 3.30 -2.61 -3.89
N PHE A 20 4.16 -3.57 -3.54
CA PHE A 20 5.45 -3.80 -4.19
C PHE A 20 5.82 -5.29 -4.37
N TYR A 21 5.46 -6.16 -3.42
CA TYR A 21 5.92 -7.56 -3.33
C TYR A 21 7.44 -7.69 -3.12
N GLY A 22 7.92 -7.37 -1.91
CA GLY A 22 9.34 -7.33 -1.58
C GLY A 22 9.92 -8.64 -1.00
N PRO A 23 11.12 -8.58 -0.38
CA PRO A 23 11.90 -9.79 -0.04
C PRO A 23 11.46 -10.50 1.24
N GLN A 24 10.63 -9.86 2.08
CA GLN A 24 10.22 -10.43 3.38
C GLN A 24 9.42 -11.72 3.18
N GLU A 25 9.45 -12.61 4.18
CA GLU A 25 8.81 -13.92 4.09
C GLU A 25 7.30 -13.84 3.78
N ALA A 26 6.58 -12.92 4.42
CA ALA A 26 5.15 -12.72 4.19
C ALA A 26 4.82 -12.38 2.72
N ASP A 27 5.69 -11.63 2.03
CA ASP A 27 5.46 -11.23 0.64
C ASP A 27 5.73 -12.40 -0.33
N ARG A 28 6.49 -13.42 0.08
CA ARG A 28 6.77 -14.60 -0.74
C ARG A 28 5.52 -15.44 -0.99
N ASN A 29 4.61 -15.49 -0.01
CA ASN A 29 3.33 -16.17 -0.16
C ASN A 29 2.47 -15.47 -1.22
N SER A 30 2.40 -14.13 -1.16
CA SER A 30 1.69 -13.33 -2.16
C SER A 30 2.30 -13.50 -3.55
N ILE A 31 3.63 -13.51 -3.67
CA ILE A 31 4.34 -13.75 -4.94
C ILE A 31 4.05 -15.15 -5.49
N HIS A 32 4.06 -16.16 -4.62
CA HIS A 32 3.68 -17.53 -5.00
C HIS A 32 2.26 -17.56 -5.58
N ASP A 33 1.30 -16.93 -4.90
CA ASP A 33 -0.11 -16.94 -5.32
C ASP A 33 -0.32 -16.17 -6.63
N LEU A 34 0.40 -15.06 -6.83
CA LEU A 34 0.45 -14.36 -8.12
C LEU A 34 0.89 -15.29 -9.25
N GLY A 35 1.99 -16.03 -9.04
CA GLY A 35 2.53 -17.00 -10.00
C GLY A 35 1.66 -18.24 -10.18
N ALA A 36 0.84 -18.61 -9.18
CA ALA A 36 -0.10 -19.71 -9.23
C ALA A 36 -1.43 -19.36 -9.96
N GLY A 37 -1.57 -18.12 -10.42
CA GLY A 37 -2.69 -17.67 -11.27
C GLY A 37 -3.52 -16.53 -10.69
N PHE A 38 -3.37 -16.19 -9.40
CA PHE A 38 -4.06 -15.03 -8.81
C PHE A 38 -3.65 -13.73 -9.49
N GLY A 39 -2.45 -13.66 -10.07
CA GLY A 39 -1.97 -12.50 -10.82
C GLY A 39 -2.90 -12.06 -11.95
N ALA A 40 -3.63 -12.99 -12.59
CA ALA A 40 -4.60 -12.65 -13.63
C ALA A 40 -5.83 -11.87 -13.11
N ALA A 41 -6.15 -12.01 -11.82
CA ALA A 41 -7.18 -11.22 -11.15
C ALA A 41 -6.68 -9.83 -10.74
N VAL A 42 -5.36 -9.69 -10.53
CA VAL A 42 -4.69 -8.43 -10.21
C VAL A 42 -4.54 -7.58 -11.47
N LEU A 43 -3.94 -8.13 -12.53
CA LEU A 43 -3.79 -7.48 -13.82
C LEU A 43 -3.90 -8.54 -14.93
N PRO A 44 -4.71 -8.32 -15.99
CA PRO A 44 -4.85 -9.30 -17.06
C PRO A 44 -3.51 -9.79 -17.61
N GLN A 45 -3.38 -11.10 -17.84
CA GLN A 45 -2.13 -11.71 -18.30
C GLN A 45 -1.61 -11.11 -19.62
N SER A 46 -2.51 -10.63 -20.49
CA SER A 46 -2.14 -9.93 -21.73
C SER A 46 -1.44 -8.57 -21.49
N LEU A 47 -1.55 -8.02 -20.29
CA LEU A 47 -0.93 -6.76 -19.88
C LEU A 47 0.31 -6.98 -19.02
N PHE A 48 0.33 -8.04 -18.21
CA PHE A 48 1.49 -8.48 -17.43
C PHE A 48 1.36 -9.96 -17.05
N ASP A 49 2.37 -10.78 -17.38
CA ASP A 49 2.35 -12.20 -17.06
C ASP A 49 3.15 -12.49 -15.79
N PHE A 50 2.45 -12.83 -14.71
CA PHE A 50 3.07 -13.18 -13.42
C PHE A 50 3.65 -14.60 -13.39
N THR A 51 3.36 -15.47 -14.36
CA THR A 51 3.70 -16.90 -14.33
C THR A 51 5.05 -17.22 -14.98
N GLY A 52 5.61 -16.27 -15.74
CA GLY A 52 6.78 -16.48 -16.61
C GLY A 52 8.15 -16.34 -15.93
N TYR A 53 8.22 -16.29 -14.60
CA TYR A 53 9.46 -16.03 -13.86
C TYR A 53 10.04 -17.30 -13.23
N THR A 54 11.37 -17.40 -13.20
CA THR A 54 12.06 -18.42 -12.40
C THR A 54 11.99 -18.07 -10.90
N PRO A 55 12.31 -19.00 -9.99
CA PRO A 55 12.39 -18.70 -8.56
C PRO A 55 13.28 -17.48 -8.24
N GLU A 56 14.37 -17.30 -8.96
CA GLU A 56 15.26 -16.13 -8.84
C GLU A 56 14.64 -14.88 -9.47
N GLY A 57 13.90 -15.03 -10.58
CA GLY A 57 13.21 -13.93 -11.25
C GLY A 57 12.14 -13.26 -10.37
N TYR A 58 11.53 -14.01 -9.45
CA TYR A 58 10.60 -13.47 -8.44
C TYR A 58 11.27 -12.64 -7.33
N ARG A 59 12.60 -12.58 -7.31
CA ARG A 59 13.40 -11.89 -6.29
C ARG A 59 14.07 -10.63 -6.83
N GLY A 60 13.31 -9.81 -7.58
CA GLY A 60 13.74 -8.51 -8.08
C GLY A 60 13.28 -8.24 -9.52
N LYS A 61 13.49 -9.20 -10.43
CA LYS A 61 13.20 -9.01 -11.86
C LYS A 61 11.71 -8.76 -12.11
N MET A 62 10.83 -9.58 -11.54
CA MET A 62 9.38 -9.43 -11.68
C MET A 62 8.92 -8.06 -11.16
N GLN A 63 9.48 -7.58 -10.05
CA GLN A 63 9.14 -6.30 -9.44
C GLN A 63 9.59 -5.13 -10.32
N VAL A 64 10.79 -5.22 -10.91
CA VAL A 64 11.27 -4.22 -11.89
C VAL A 64 10.40 -4.21 -13.13
N ASP A 65 10.07 -5.37 -13.69
CA ASP A 65 9.22 -5.48 -14.87
C ASP A 65 7.81 -4.92 -14.58
N LEU A 66 7.23 -5.25 -13.42
CA LEU A 66 5.93 -4.73 -12.97
C LEU A 66 5.96 -3.23 -12.74
N ALA A 67 7.04 -2.70 -12.14
CA ALA A 67 7.24 -1.27 -11.97
C ALA A 67 7.28 -0.59 -13.33
N ARG A 68 8.10 -1.09 -14.28
CA ARG A 68 8.18 -0.55 -15.66
C ARG A 68 6.82 -0.59 -16.35
N ARG A 69 6.07 -1.67 -16.19
CA ARG A 69 4.73 -1.79 -16.78
C ARG A 69 3.76 -0.78 -16.18
N SER A 70 3.84 -0.56 -14.88
CA SER A 70 2.99 0.37 -14.14
C SER A 70 3.28 1.84 -14.46
N MET A 71 4.39 2.17 -15.13
CA MET A 71 4.68 3.54 -15.60
C MET A 71 3.87 3.95 -16.84
N ASP A 72 3.17 3.02 -17.48
CA ASP A 72 2.34 3.33 -18.66
C ASP A 72 1.10 4.15 -18.22
N PRO A 73 0.96 5.42 -18.64
CA PRO A 73 -0.16 6.26 -18.22
C PRO A 73 -1.50 5.73 -18.74
N LYS A 74 -1.53 5.03 -19.88
CA LYS A 74 -2.77 4.40 -20.37
C LYS A 74 -3.20 3.25 -19.46
N LEU A 75 -2.23 2.54 -18.89
CA LEU A 75 -2.50 1.45 -17.97
C LEU A 75 -2.98 2.01 -16.62
N GLN A 76 -2.35 3.06 -16.10
CA GLN A 76 -2.80 3.76 -14.89
C GLN A 76 -4.20 4.35 -15.01
N ALA A 77 -4.55 4.88 -16.18
CA ALA A 77 -5.89 5.39 -16.44
C ALA A 77 -6.96 4.28 -16.52
N ALA A 78 -6.57 3.06 -16.90
CA ALA A 78 -7.50 1.95 -17.11
C ALA A 78 -7.58 0.96 -15.95
N TYR A 79 -6.51 0.81 -15.16
CA TYR A 79 -6.40 -0.21 -14.11
C TYR A 79 -5.89 0.41 -12.81
N SER A 80 -6.76 0.49 -11.80
CA SER A 80 -6.44 1.12 -10.51
C SER A 80 -5.30 0.45 -9.74
N ILE A 81 -5.02 -0.83 -10.00
CA ILE A 81 -3.97 -1.56 -9.29
C ILE A 81 -2.57 -0.99 -9.56
N THR A 82 -2.32 -0.50 -10.76
CA THR A 82 -1.01 0.09 -11.12
C THR A 82 -0.79 1.42 -10.42
N ASN A 83 -1.89 2.13 -10.12
CA ASN A 83 -1.89 3.32 -9.28
C ASN A 83 -1.52 3.02 -7.83
N LEU A 84 -1.71 1.77 -7.36
CA LEU A 84 -1.29 1.32 -6.03
C LEU A 84 0.17 0.81 -6.01
N GLY A 85 0.85 0.74 -7.15
CA GLY A 85 2.26 0.34 -7.20
C GLY A 85 3.16 1.38 -6.54
N ARG A 86 3.93 0.97 -5.51
CA ARG A 86 4.97 1.79 -4.86
C ARG A 86 6.33 1.15 -5.08
N THR A 87 6.95 1.46 -6.22
CA THR A 87 8.34 1.05 -6.46
C THR A 87 9.29 1.73 -5.45
N PRO A 88 10.26 1.00 -4.87
CA PRO A 88 11.33 1.55 -4.02
C PRO A 88 12.25 2.56 -4.71
N VAL A 89 12.11 2.77 -6.02
CA VAL A 89 12.86 3.80 -6.75
C VAL A 89 12.08 5.10 -6.68
N ARG A 90 12.35 5.93 -5.67
CA ARG A 90 11.54 7.11 -5.33
C ARG A 90 11.28 8.05 -6.50
N ASP A 91 12.33 8.46 -7.21
CA ASP A 91 12.21 9.44 -8.28
C ASP A 91 11.36 8.92 -9.44
N VAL A 92 11.49 7.63 -9.74
CA VAL A 92 10.64 6.94 -10.73
C VAL A 92 9.20 6.91 -10.26
N TRP A 93 8.94 6.55 -9.00
CA TRP A 93 7.59 6.53 -8.45
C TRP A 93 6.93 7.92 -8.46
N LEU A 94 7.63 8.95 -8.01
CA LEU A 94 7.14 10.34 -8.00
C LEU A 94 6.89 10.89 -9.40
N ALA A 95 7.68 10.47 -10.40
CA ALA A 95 7.56 10.96 -11.77
C ALA A 95 6.46 10.26 -12.57
N THR A 96 6.09 9.03 -12.21
CA THR A 96 5.23 8.18 -13.05
C THR A 96 3.91 7.79 -12.42
N ASN A 97 3.79 7.67 -11.10
CA ASN A 97 2.53 7.28 -10.45
C ASN A 97 1.65 8.52 -10.21
N GLU A 98 0.46 8.55 -10.81
CA GLU A 98 -0.43 9.72 -10.76
C GLU A 98 -1.30 9.79 -9.49
N PHE A 99 -1.33 8.72 -8.68
CA PHE A 99 -2.27 8.60 -7.57
C PHE A 99 -1.60 8.59 -6.19
N LEU A 100 -0.73 7.61 -5.90
CA LEU A 100 -0.19 7.46 -4.55
C LEU A 100 0.65 8.68 -4.10
N PRO A 101 1.55 9.24 -4.93
CA PRO A 101 2.26 10.48 -4.58
C PRO A 101 1.32 11.65 -4.26
N MET A 102 0.16 11.71 -4.91
CA MET A 102 -0.84 12.76 -4.72
C MET A 102 -1.57 12.61 -3.38
N ILE A 103 -2.02 11.40 -3.02
CA ILE A 103 -2.70 11.16 -1.72
C ILE A 103 -1.73 11.22 -0.54
N ASN A 104 -0.48 10.77 -0.73
CA ASN A 104 0.61 10.92 0.24
C ASN A 104 1.17 12.34 0.27
N ASN A 105 0.67 13.23 -0.59
CA ASN A 105 1.04 14.63 -0.66
C ASN A 105 2.55 14.86 -0.82
N VAL A 106 3.23 13.93 -1.47
CA VAL A 106 4.66 13.98 -1.85
C VAL A 106 4.84 14.27 -3.33
N ASN A 107 3.75 14.38 -4.09
CA ASN A 107 3.80 14.74 -5.51
C ASN A 107 4.62 16.04 -5.72
N PRO A 108 5.43 16.09 -6.80
CA PRO A 108 6.19 17.28 -7.13
C PRO A 108 5.24 18.43 -7.53
N CYS A 109 5.63 19.65 -7.18
CA CYS A 109 4.97 20.88 -7.65
C CYS A 109 6.07 21.81 -8.16
N ALA A 110 5.89 22.43 -9.33
CA ALA A 110 6.75 23.53 -9.73
C ALA A 110 6.61 24.69 -8.71
N TRP A 111 7.67 25.46 -8.49
CA TRP A 111 7.63 26.54 -7.48
C TRP A 111 6.56 27.61 -7.80
N PHE A 112 6.25 27.81 -9.08
CA PHE A 112 5.22 28.74 -9.56
C PHE A 112 3.84 28.11 -9.72
N ASP A 113 3.68 26.81 -9.46
CA ASP A 113 2.38 26.13 -9.52
C ASP A 113 1.62 26.32 -8.21
N PHE A 114 1.09 27.53 -8.01
CA PHE A 114 0.31 27.89 -6.83
C PHE A 114 -0.88 26.97 -6.61
N HIS A 115 -1.51 26.47 -7.68
CA HIS A 115 -2.64 25.55 -7.58
C HIS A 115 -2.19 24.24 -6.94
N CYS A 116 -1.09 23.64 -7.41
CA CYS A 116 -0.54 22.42 -6.82
C CYS A 116 -0.22 22.60 -5.33
N HIS A 117 0.43 23.70 -4.94
CA HIS A 117 0.75 23.98 -3.54
C HIS A 117 -0.49 24.18 -2.66
N VAL A 118 -1.50 24.91 -3.15
CA VAL A 118 -2.78 25.09 -2.44
C VAL A 118 -3.51 23.76 -2.27
N GLU A 119 -3.52 22.91 -3.30
CA GLU A 119 -4.12 21.57 -3.23
C GLU A 119 -3.41 20.67 -2.21
N LYS A 120 -2.08 20.78 -2.10
CA LYS A 120 -1.33 20.06 -1.06
C LYS A 120 -1.74 20.50 0.35
N ILE A 121 -1.90 21.81 0.57
CA ILE A 121 -2.41 22.36 1.83
C ILE A 121 -3.84 21.88 2.11
N ARG A 122 -4.70 21.89 1.09
CA ARG A 122 -6.10 21.45 1.17
C ARG A 122 -6.19 19.98 1.61
N ARG A 123 -5.46 19.06 0.97
CA ARG A 123 -5.44 17.63 1.34
C ARG A 123 -4.98 17.41 2.77
N LYS A 124 -3.88 18.06 3.16
CA LYS A 124 -3.36 18.02 4.54
C LYS A 124 -4.41 18.50 5.55
N ASN A 125 -5.05 19.64 5.28
CA ASN A 125 -6.07 20.17 6.16
C ASN A 125 -7.29 19.25 6.25
N ASN A 126 -7.73 18.67 5.14
CA ASN A 126 -8.85 17.73 5.11
C ASN A 126 -8.56 16.49 5.96
N PHE A 127 -7.43 15.81 5.76
CA PHE A 127 -7.09 14.62 6.55
C PHE A 127 -7.05 14.92 8.06
N ARG A 128 -6.53 16.10 8.45
CA ARG A 128 -6.51 16.57 9.84
C ARG A 128 -7.88 16.90 10.43
N ARG A 129 -8.97 16.82 9.68
CA ARG A 129 -10.34 16.98 10.22
C ARG A 129 -10.90 15.68 10.79
N LEU A 130 -10.31 14.53 10.46
CA LEU A 130 -10.67 13.25 11.06
C LEU A 130 -10.54 13.36 12.58
N LYS A 131 -11.57 12.91 13.31
CA LYS A 131 -11.44 12.78 14.75
C LYS A 131 -10.51 11.63 15.07
N GLU A 132 -10.67 10.52 14.36
CA GLU A 132 -9.84 9.32 14.50
C GLU A 132 -9.64 8.63 13.16
N ALA A 133 -8.50 7.96 12.99
CA ALA A 133 -8.20 7.11 11.84
C ALA A 133 -7.62 5.77 12.31
N HIS A 134 -8.24 4.68 11.88
CA HIS A 134 -7.91 3.32 12.28
C HIS A 134 -7.49 2.51 11.06
N PHE A 135 -6.29 1.94 11.13
CA PHE A 135 -5.70 1.13 10.07
C PHE A 135 -5.48 -0.29 10.56
N PHE A 136 -6.03 -1.27 9.86
CA PHE A 136 -5.93 -2.68 10.22
C PHE A 136 -5.15 -3.43 9.14
N ALA A 137 -4.27 -4.33 9.56
CA ALA A 137 -3.50 -5.20 8.69
C ALA A 137 -3.23 -6.54 9.35
N SER A 138 -2.76 -7.49 8.54
CA SER A 138 -2.42 -8.85 8.98
C SER A 138 -1.12 -9.28 8.30
N PRO A 139 -0.15 -9.87 9.03
CA PRO A 139 1.02 -10.50 8.42
C PRO A 139 0.64 -11.61 7.43
N GLU A 140 -0.50 -12.26 7.65
CA GLU A 140 -1.05 -13.35 6.84
C GLU A 140 -2.05 -12.87 5.78
N ASP A 141 -2.05 -11.57 5.45
CA ASP A 141 -2.92 -11.00 4.41
C ASP A 141 -2.78 -11.73 3.07
N GLY A 142 -1.54 -11.97 2.62
CA GLY A 142 -1.24 -12.79 1.44
C GLY A 142 -1.60 -12.15 0.08
N VAL A 143 -2.12 -10.92 0.06
CA VAL A 143 -2.45 -10.21 -1.19
C VAL A 143 -1.81 -8.82 -1.22
N ALA A 144 -2.12 -7.96 -0.24
CA ALA A 144 -1.51 -6.65 -0.10
C ALA A 144 -0.09 -6.81 0.47
N SER A 145 0.93 -6.59 -0.37
CA SER A 145 2.32 -6.83 0.00
C SER A 145 3.23 -5.65 -0.33
N PRO A 146 3.91 -5.05 0.65
CA PRO A 146 3.99 -5.50 2.05
C PRO A 146 2.70 -5.20 2.83
N TRP A 147 2.29 -6.11 3.72
CA TRP A 147 1.10 -5.93 4.57
C TRP A 147 1.22 -4.70 5.47
N GLN A 148 2.44 -4.32 5.83
CA GLN A 148 2.75 -3.10 6.58
C GLN A 148 2.35 -1.83 5.80
N GLY A 149 2.21 -1.90 4.48
CA GLY A 149 1.63 -0.83 3.66
C GLY A 149 0.24 -0.42 4.12
N SER A 150 -0.54 -1.38 4.61
CA SER A 150 -1.88 -1.16 5.18
C SER A 150 -1.88 -0.45 6.52
N ILE A 151 -0.75 -0.44 7.23
CA ILE A 151 -0.49 0.32 8.46
C ILE A 151 0.62 1.36 8.26
N LEU A 152 0.70 1.92 7.05
CA LEU A 152 1.46 3.11 6.68
C LEU A 152 2.99 2.95 6.68
N GLY A 153 3.51 1.72 6.63
CA GLY A 153 4.91 1.43 6.32
C GLY A 153 5.15 1.29 4.81
N HIS A 154 6.41 1.15 4.38
CA HIS A 154 6.78 0.76 3.01
C HIS A 154 8.23 0.26 2.97
N TYR A 155 8.69 -0.33 1.87
CA TYR A 155 10.10 -0.73 1.74
C TYR A 155 11.04 0.47 1.61
N SER A 156 12.26 0.32 2.10
CA SER A 156 13.38 1.25 1.93
C SER A 156 13.66 1.53 0.46
N GLU A 157 14.23 2.69 0.15
CA GLU A 157 14.45 3.13 -1.23
C GLU A 157 15.80 2.64 -1.80
N VAL A 158 15.90 2.60 -3.14
CA VAL A 158 17.14 2.36 -3.91
C VAL A 158 17.22 3.35 -5.07
N ASP A 159 18.41 3.54 -5.64
CA ASP A 159 18.67 4.67 -6.54
C ASP A 159 18.13 4.48 -7.97
N SER A 160 18.00 3.24 -8.44
CA SER A 160 17.50 2.95 -9.79
C SER A 160 16.76 1.60 -9.90
N LEU A 161 16.08 1.37 -11.03
CA LEU A 161 15.43 0.08 -11.30
C LEU A 161 16.44 -1.05 -11.47
N GLU A 162 17.63 -0.76 -11.99
CA GLU A 162 18.72 -1.72 -12.12
C GLU A 162 19.31 -2.08 -10.75
N GLU A 163 19.42 -1.10 -9.85
CA GLU A 163 19.74 -1.36 -8.45
C GLU A 163 18.65 -2.14 -7.74
N LEU A 164 17.37 -1.89 -8.04
CA LEU A 164 16.26 -2.62 -7.44
C LEU A 164 16.35 -4.12 -7.71
N GLU A 165 16.71 -4.53 -8.92
CA GLU A 165 16.89 -5.94 -9.26
C GLU A 165 18.05 -6.57 -8.47
N THR A 166 19.18 -5.86 -8.40
CA THR A 166 20.42 -6.39 -7.80
C THR A 166 20.47 -6.29 -6.27
N LYS A 167 19.74 -5.33 -5.68
CA LYS A 167 19.65 -5.05 -4.25
C LYS A 167 18.30 -5.42 -3.64
N PHE A 168 17.45 -6.16 -4.36
CA PHE A 168 16.11 -6.56 -3.91
C PHE A 168 16.10 -7.14 -2.49
N GLU A 169 17.03 -8.04 -2.18
CA GLU A 169 17.16 -8.70 -0.87
C GLU A 169 17.57 -7.76 0.27
N SER A 170 18.13 -6.59 -0.06
CA SER A 170 18.53 -5.60 0.94
C SER A 170 17.40 -4.67 1.37
N LEU A 171 16.26 -4.72 0.68
CA LEU A 171 15.10 -3.89 1.02
C LEU A 171 14.60 -4.27 2.42
N THR A 172 14.43 -3.25 3.26
CA THR A 172 13.92 -3.40 4.62
C THR A 172 12.65 -2.60 4.80
N MET A 173 11.82 -3.01 5.76
CA MET A 173 10.59 -2.27 6.06
C MET A 173 10.91 -0.97 6.81
N VAL A 174 10.48 0.15 6.23
CA VAL A 174 10.47 1.47 6.86
C VAL A 174 9.16 1.60 7.63
N GLU A 175 9.28 1.81 8.94
CA GLU A 175 8.17 2.06 9.84
C GLU A 175 7.59 3.47 9.58
N MET A 176 6.28 3.65 9.79
CA MET A 176 5.55 4.89 9.52
C MET A 176 6.29 6.16 10.02
N ARG A 177 6.82 6.17 11.24
CA ARG A 177 7.49 7.34 11.83
C ARG A 177 8.81 7.70 11.16
N GLU A 178 9.40 6.74 10.45
CA GLU A 178 10.63 6.93 9.71
C GLU A 178 10.42 7.37 8.25
N THR A 179 9.17 7.36 7.78
CA THR A 179 8.80 7.79 6.42
C THR A 179 8.91 9.31 6.24
N VAL A 180 9.08 9.75 4.98
CA VAL A 180 9.03 11.18 4.61
C VAL A 180 7.66 11.77 4.93
N GLU A 181 6.60 11.01 4.65
CA GLU A 181 5.22 11.39 4.90
C GLU A 181 4.98 11.79 6.37
N TYR A 182 5.58 11.06 7.31
CA TYR A 182 5.52 11.39 8.74
C TYR A 182 6.50 12.49 9.14
N LYS A 183 7.78 12.37 8.74
CA LYS A 183 8.85 13.32 9.13
C LYS A 183 8.57 14.75 8.64
N GLU A 184 8.00 14.89 7.46
CA GLU A 184 7.62 16.18 6.89
C GLU A 184 6.14 16.53 7.14
N ASP A 185 5.39 15.61 7.75
CA ASP A 185 3.96 15.75 8.02
C ASP A 185 3.18 16.12 6.75
N THR A 186 3.46 15.45 5.63
CA THR A 186 3.11 15.90 4.28
C THR A 186 1.61 16.06 4.10
N TYR A 187 0.81 15.13 4.60
CA TYR A 187 -0.66 15.18 4.60
C TYR A 187 -1.28 15.27 6.00
N GLY A 188 -0.48 15.60 7.04
CA GLY A 188 -1.00 15.72 8.41
C GLY A 188 -0.96 14.42 9.21
N LEU A 189 -0.22 13.42 8.75
CA LEU A 189 -0.07 12.12 9.41
C LEU A 189 0.52 12.25 10.83
N ARG A 190 1.67 12.92 10.96
CA ARG A 190 2.31 13.16 12.26
C ARG A 190 1.41 14.02 13.14
N SER A 191 0.79 15.05 12.57
CA SER A 191 -0.19 15.88 13.29
C SER A 191 -1.36 15.06 13.87
N LEU A 192 -1.80 14.00 13.19
CA LEU A 192 -2.87 13.11 13.63
C LEU A 192 -2.39 12.13 14.72
N ASP A 193 -1.18 11.58 14.56
CA ASP A 193 -0.53 10.69 15.55
C ASP A 193 -0.24 11.43 16.87
N GLU A 194 0.40 12.59 16.81
CA GLU A 194 0.82 13.37 17.99
C GLU A 194 -0.36 13.82 18.86
N ARG A 195 -1.54 14.01 18.27
CA ARG A 195 -2.76 14.33 19.04
C ARG A 195 -3.54 13.10 19.53
N GLY A 196 -3.01 11.89 19.30
CA GLY A 196 -3.62 10.63 19.74
C GLY A 196 -4.83 10.20 18.91
N ALA A 197 -4.91 10.60 17.64
CA ALA A 197 -6.06 10.33 16.77
C ALA A 197 -5.75 9.34 15.63
N LEU A 198 -4.58 8.71 15.65
CA LEU A 198 -4.17 7.71 14.67
C LEU A 198 -3.93 6.37 15.38
N PHE A 199 -4.57 5.32 14.88
CA PHE A 199 -4.49 3.99 15.46
C PHE A 199 -4.15 2.96 14.38
N ARG A 200 -3.25 2.04 14.73
CA ARG A 200 -2.77 0.98 13.83
C ARG A 200 -2.85 -0.35 14.55
N TYR A 201 -3.47 -1.32 13.90
CA TYR A 201 -3.78 -2.62 14.47
C TYR A 201 -3.21 -3.71 13.59
N THR A 202 -2.51 -4.65 14.22
CA THR A 202 -2.07 -5.88 13.59
C THR A 202 -2.95 -7.02 14.09
N ALA A 203 -3.77 -7.60 13.22
CA ALA A 203 -4.62 -8.75 13.50
C ALA A 203 -3.96 -10.00 12.90
N PRO A 204 -3.36 -10.88 13.72
CA PRO A 204 -2.67 -12.06 13.21
C PRO A 204 -3.65 -13.11 12.65
N GLY A 205 -3.22 -13.85 11.64
CA GLY A 205 -3.93 -14.99 11.08
C GLY A 205 -5.14 -14.62 10.21
N VAL A 206 -5.22 -13.38 9.72
CA VAL A 206 -6.35 -12.88 8.92
C VAL A 206 -5.96 -12.78 7.44
N PRO A 207 -6.53 -13.62 6.56
CA PRO A 207 -6.36 -13.51 5.11
C PRO A 207 -6.96 -12.23 4.54
N HIS A 208 -6.44 -11.71 3.43
CA HIS A 208 -6.90 -10.46 2.82
C HIS A 208 -8.42 -10.40 2.60
N CYS A 209 -8.98 -11.45 2.01
CA CYS A 209 -10.40 -11.47 1.69
C CYS A 209 -11.29 -11.58 2.93
N CYS A 210 -10.76 -12.04 4.08
CA CYS A 210 -11.52 -12.13 5.32
C CYS A 210 -11.91 -10.76 5.89
N TRP A 211 -11.24 -9.70 5.47
CA TRP A 211 -11.64 -8.32 5.76
C TRP A 211 -12.94 -7.89 5.05
N LEU A 212 -13.43 -8.68 4.08
CA LEU A 212 -14.59 -8.38 3.26
C LEU A 212 -15.70 -9.44 3.35
N TYR A 213 -15.34 -10.72 3.43
CA TYR A 213 -16.28 -11.84 3.45
C TYR A 213 -15.63 -13.12 4.00
N ASP A 214 -16.43 -14.10 4.38
CA ASP A 214 -15.94 -15.38 4.89
C ASP A 214 -15.12 -16.12 3.83
N ILE A 215 -13.91 -16.56 4.19
CA ILE A 215 -12.99 -17.26 3.28
C ILE A 215 -12.23 -18.37 4.00
N PRO A 216 -11.96 -19.51 3.35
CA PRO A 216 -10.98 -20.48 3.87
C PRO A 216 -9.64 -19.80 4.13
N LYS A 217 -8.94 -20.22 5.18
CA LYS A 217 -7.56 -19.75 5.40
C LYS A 217 -6.65 -20.25 4.28
N PHE A 218 -5.70 -19.43 3.83
CA PHE A 218 -4.81 -19.79 2.71
C PHE A 218 -3.82 -20.92 3.04
N HIS A 219 -3.40 -21.03 4.30
CA HIS A 219 -2.28 -21.92 4.69
C HIS A 219 -2.58 -22.81 5.91
N GLU A 220 -3.83 -22.81 6.38
CA GLU A 220 -4.27 -23.62 7.52
C GLU A 220 -5.67 -24.18 7.24
N GLU A 221 -6.03 -25.28 7.89
CA GLU A 221 -7.42 -25.74 7.88
C GLU A 221 -8.32 -24.75 8.63
N GLY A 222 -9.50 -24.50 8.09
CA GLY A 222 -10.54 -23.71 8.74
C GLY A 222 -11.06 -22.55 7.89
N LEU A 223 -12.09 -21.90 8.43
CA LEU A 223 -12.77 -20.77 7.82
C LEU A 223 -12.44 -19.52 8.64
N CYS A 224 -11.97 -18.46 7.98
CA CYS A 224 -11.97 -17.13 8.54
C CYS A 224 -13.34 -16.50 8.29
N THR A 225 -14.02 -16.10 9.37
CA THR A 225 -15.36 -15.50 9.29
C THR A 225 -15.27 -14.00 9.51
N PHE A 226 -15.75 -13.22 8.54
CA PHE A 226 -15.71 -11.76 8.57
C PHE A 226 -16.43 -11.19 9.80
N HIS A 227 -17.59 -11.76 10.18
CA HIS A 227 -18.36 -11.20 11.29
C HIS A 227 -17.62 -11.28 12.63
N ALA A 228 -16.99 -12.42 12.93
CA ALA A 228 -16.19 -12.57 14.15
C ALA A 228 -14.98 -11.63 14.16
N LEU A 229 -14.29 -11.51 13.02
CA LEU A 229 -13.18 -10.57 12.84
C LEU A 229 -13.64 -9.11 13.07
N TYR A 230 -14.78 -8.74 12.47
CA TYR A 230 -15.35 -7.41 12.61
C TYR A 230 -15.69 -7.10 14.06
N ASP A 231 -16.35 -8.00 14.79
CA ASP A 231 -16.71 -7.81 16.19
C ASP A 231 -15.47 -7.72 17.11
N GLU A 232 -14.44 -8.53 16.80
CA GLU A 232 -13.21 -8.57 17.58
C GLU A 232 -12.39 -7.29 17.44
N TYR A 233 -12.19 -6.81 16.21
CA TYR A 233 -11.25 -5.74 15.89
C TYR A 233 -11.90 -4.41 15.54
N VAL A 234 -12.96 -4.42 14.71
CA VAL A 234 -13.47 -3.20 14.04
C VAL A 234 -14.63 -2.58 14.82
N TYR A 235 -15.58 -3.37 15.29
CA TYR A 235 -16.80 -2.88 15.95
C TYR A 235 -16.47 -1.99 17.16
N LYS A 236 -15.42 -2.32 17.89
CA LYS A 236 -14.98 -1.60 19.10
C LYS A 236 -14.49 -0.18 18.83
N VAL A 237 -14.14 0.17 17.59
CA VAL A 237 -13.59 1.50 17.24
C VAL A 237 -14.60 2.41 16.54
N LEU A 238 -15.86 1.98 16.41
CA LEU A 238 -16.91 2.74 15.74
C LEU A 238 -17.75 3.63 16.68
N TRP A 239 -17.45 3.64 17.98
CA TRP A 239 -18.26 4.28 19.02
C TRP A 239 -17.48 5.32 19.82
#